data_AF-A0AA96Z2V1-F1
#
_entry.id   AF-A0AA96Z2V1-F1
#
_cell.length_a   1.000
_cell.length_b   1.000
_cell.length_c   1.000
_cell.angle_alpha   90.00
_cell.angle_beta   90.00
_cell.angle_gamma   90.00
#
_symmetry.space_group_name_H-M   'P 1'
#
loop_
_entity.id
_entity.type
_entity.pdbx_description
1 polymer ?
#
loop_
_entity_poly.entity_id
_entity_poly.type
_entity_poly.pdbx_seq_one_letter_code
_entity_poly.pdbx_strand_id
1 'polypeptide(L)'
;MGAAASTLATQSVKYIDNFNKLEEFTKLQNFQYCDQQEVKGARFSDIKTAKETQVCITNSEGIQIGLPANRVKVGDDNLFIRSQYPKNIENHLQMLYENRTPMLCILSSNSDIRDLKLPPYFRMNGTYGRMEVKTKEIQPGDGKPSKIGSLNVKHYSMRLTYDKKPINIPVVHVDNWIDRTSAGTEELKELAKYMAAGIEEKRQFYEFAGSRAINDKDKLLPVIHCAAGVGRTGQVAAAMQLIKPNNELSVPEIIMDMRKTGCGKMVQKKEQFNELLKLETLLNAEKLAQ
;
A
#
# COMPACT_ATOMS: atom_id res chain seq x y z
N MET A 1 14.38 14.92 31.06
CA MET A 1 14.04 14.32 29.75
C MET A 1 15.27 13.98 28.87
N GLY A 2 16.52 14.29 29.26
CA GLY A 2 17.69 14.12 28.37
C GLY A 2 18.29 12.71 28.24
N ALA A 3 18.25 11.88 29.30
CA ALA A 3 18.94 10.58 29.28
C ALA A 3 18.22 9.53 28.40
N ALA A 4 16.90 9.37 28.55
CA ALA A 4 16.12 8.38 27.80
C ALA A 4 16.09 8.65 26.28
N ALA A 5 16.02 9.92 25.86
CA ALA A 5 16.09 10.30 24.46
C ALA A 5 17.46 9.98 23.82
N SER A 6 18.55 10.09 24.60
CA SER A 6 19.90 9.74 24.12
C SER A 6 20.08 8.23 23.94
N THR A 7 19.46 7.40 24.79
CA THR A 7 19.57 5.93 24.73
C THR A 7 18.80 5.35 23.54
N LEU A 8 17.61 5.88 23.23
CA LEU A 8 16.80 5.49 22.07
C LEU A 8 17.47 5.85 20.73
N ALA A 9 18.23 6.94 20.67
CA ALA A 9 18.96 7.33 19.46
C ALA A 9 20.10 6.35 19.08
N THR A 10 20.63 5.61 20.07
CA THR A 10 21.68 4.61 19.89
C THR A 10 21.17 3.17 19.78
N GLN A 11 19.89 2.93 20.10
CA GLN A 11 19.30 1.60 20.02
C GLN A 11 19.07 1.24 18.54
N SER A 12 19.59 0.09 18.10
CA SER A 12 19.28 -0.43 16.78
C SER A 12 17.78 -0.67 16.66
N VAL A 13 17.17 -0.07 15.63
CA VAL A 13 15.74 -0.18 15.31
C VAL A 13 15.27 -1.64 15.30
N LYS A 14 16.15 -2.55 14.88
CA LYS A 14 15.90 -3.99 14.77
C LYS A 14 15.33 -4.62 16.05
N TYR A 15 15.75 -4.13 17.22
CA TYR A 15 15.38 -4.68 18.52
C TYR A 15 14.22 -3.95 19.20
N ILE A 16 13.48 -3.10 18.48
CA ILE A 16 12.31 -2.42 19.01
C ILE A 16 11.13 -3.40 19.01
N ASP A 17 10.81 -3.96 20.17
CA ASP A 17 9.68 -4.91 20.36
C ASP A 17 8.39 -4.23 20.86
N ASN A 18 8.43 -2.91 21.04
CA ASN A 18 7.35 -2.15 21.66
C ASN A 18 6.92 -0.96 20.78
N PHE A 19 5.62 -0.87 20.52
CA PHE A 19 5.05 0.17 19.67
C PHE A 19 5.34 1.60 20.16
N ASN A 20 5.32 1.87 21.46
CA ASN A 20 5.58 3.21 21.99
C ASN A 20 7.04 3.61 21.76
N LYS A 21 7.98 2.67 21.92
CA LYS A 21 9.40 2.91 21.59
C LYS A 21 9.58 3.17 20.10
N LEU A 22 8.86 2.47 19.23
CA LEU A 22 8.87 2.73 17.78
C LEU A 22 8.36 4.14 17.45
N GLU A 23 7.28 4.58 18.11
CA GLU A 23 6.75 5.94 17.98
C GLU A 23 7.74 7.01 18.44
N GLU A 24 8.40 6.80 19.59
CA GLU A 24 9.45 7.69 20.09
C GLU A 24 10.64 7.74 19.13
N PHE A 25 11.13 6.58 18.68
CA PHE A 25 12.22 6.49 17.71
C PHE A 25 11.89 7.20 16.41
N THR A 26 10.64 7.07 15.92
CA THR A 26 10.13 7.74 14.73
C THR A 26 10.14 9.26 14.88
N LYS A 27 9.76 9.79 16.04
CA LYS A 27 9.77 11.25 16.32
C LYS A 27 11.18 11.84 16.34
N LEU A 28 12.19 11.03 16.66
CA LEU A 28 13.59 11.45 16.63
C LEU A 28 14.16 11.51 15.20
N GLN A 29 13.47 10.93 14.21
CA GLN A 29 13.93 10.96 12.83
C GLN A 29 13.57 12.27 12.13
N ASN A 30 14.52 12.82 11.37
CA ASN A 30 14.30 14.03 10.58
C ASN A 30 13.75 13.71 9.18
N PHE A 31 12.55 13.16 9.12
CA PHE A 31 11.89 12.83 7.86
C PHE A 31 11.46 14.07 7.06
N GLN A 32 11.79 14.08 5.77
CA GLN A 32 11.45 15.17 4.86
C GLN A 32 10.10 14.90 4.18
N TYR A 33 9.15 15.81 4.36
CA TYR A 33 7.81 15.73 3.77
C TYR A 33 7.55 16.92 2.85
N CYS A 34 6.69 16.74 1.85
CA CYS A 34 6.20 17.85 1.04
C CYS A 34 5.44 18.85 1.93
N ASP A 35 5.40 20.12 1.52
CA ASP A 35 4.49 21.07 2.14
C ASP A 35 3.04 20.62 1.87
N GLN A 36 2.18 20.68 2.89
CA GLN A 36 0.78 20.28 2.75
C GLN A 36 0.02 21.18 1.76
N GLN A 37 0.43 22.43 1.59
CA GLN A 37 -0.14 23.31 0.57
C GLN A 37 0.23 22.87 -0.87
N GLU A 38 1.36 22.18 -1.03
CA GLU A 38 1.86 21.69 -2.32
C GLU A 38 1.19 20.38 -2.75
N VAL A 39 0.76 19.53 -1.80
CA VAL A 39 0.11 18.24 -2.11
C VAL A 39 -1.41 18.42 -2.32
N LYS A 40 -1.76 19.09 -3.42
CA LYS A 40 -3.16 19.28 -3.83
C LYS A 40 -3.87 17.92 -3.98
N GLY A 41 -5.07 17.82 -3.42
CA GLY A 41 -5.88 16.60 -3.49
C GLY A 41 -5.66 15.60 -2.36
N ALA A 42 -4.82 15.90 -1.36
CA ALA A 42 -4.81 15.16 -0.10
C ALA A 42 -6.20 15.21 0.58
N ARG A 43 -6.64 14.08 1.13
CA ARG A 43 -7.93 13.94 1.84
C ARG A 43 -7.77 14.29 3.32
N PHE A 44 -6.65 13.88 3.92
CA PHE A 44 -6.31 14.11 5.31
C PHE A 44 -5.07 14.99 5.38
N SER A 45 -5.21 16.17 5.98
CA SER A 45 -4.11 17.14 6.12
C SER A 45 -3.02 16.59 7.03
N ASP A 46 -3.37 15.89 8.11
CA ASP A 46 -2.42 15.35 9.08
C ASP A 46 -1.64 14.12 8.59
N ILE A 47 -1.88 13.67 7.36
CA ILE A 47 -1.19 12.54 6.72
C ILE A 47 -0.22 13.09 5.67
N LYS A 48 1.03 13.26 6.10
CA LYS A 48 2.11 13.78 5.28
C LYS A 48 2.51 12.82 4.14
N THR A 49 3.10 13.38 3.09
CA THR A 49 3.66 12.69 1.92
C THR A 49 5.17 12.89 1.92
N ALA A 50 5.95 11.81 1.93
CA ALA A 50 7.41 11.90 1.91
C ALA A 50 7.89 12.56 0.60
N LYS A 51 8.83 13.49 0.68
CA LYS A 51 9.20 14.34 -0.46
C LYS A 51 9.92 13.56 -1.55
N GLU A 52 10.93 12.78 -1.18
CA GLU A 52 11.80 12.09 -2.13
C GLU A 52 11.10 11.00 -2.95
N THR A 53 10.01 10.45 -2.43
CA THR A 53 9.31 9.31 -3.02
C THR A 53 7.91 9.67 -3.49
N GLN A 54 7.56 10.95 -3.50
CA GLN A 54 6.26 11.41 -3.95
C GLN A 54 5.99 10.90 -5.38
N VAL A 55 4.79 10.36 -5.59
CA VAL A 55 4.35 9.99 -6.93
C VAL A 55 3.87 11.23 -7.66
N CYS A 56 4.39 11.45 -8.86
CA CYS A 56 3.97 12.52 -9.74
C CYS A 56 3.38 11.95 -11.04
N ILE A 57 2.40 12.67 -11.60
CA ILE A 57 1.84 12.44 -12.93
C ILE A 57 2.00 13.70 -13.79
N THR A 58 1.79 13.60 -15.10
CA THR A 58 1.80 14.76 -16.00
C THR A 58 0.39 15.03 -16.51
N ASN A 59 -0.17 16.21 -16.27
CA ASN A 59 -1.53 16.54 -16.72
C ASN A 59 -1.60 16.76 -18.25
N SER A 60 -2.78 17.12 -18.76
CA SER A 60 -3.01 17.37 -20.19
C SER A 60 -2.21 18.55 -20.76
N GLU A 61 -1.77 19.46 -19.89
CA GLU A 61 -1.01 20.66 -20.24
C GLU A 61 0.51 20.42 -20.17
N GLY A 62 0.95 19.19 -19.87
CA GLY A 62 2.36 18.87 -19.70
C GLY A 62 2.94 19.25 -18.32
N ILE A 63 2.09 19.65 -17.38
CA ILE A 63 2.50 20.08 -16.04
C ILE A 63 2.58 18.87 -15.11
N GLN A 64 3.71 18.77 -14.40
CA GLN A 64 3.90 17.74 -13.38
C GLN A 64 3.08 18.06 -12.12
N ILE A 65 2.29 17.09 -11.65
CA ILE A 65 1.46 17.20 -10.45
C ILE A 65 1.90 16.15 -9.44
N GLY A 66 2.34 16.59 -8.26
CA GLY A 66 2.60 15.73 -7.11
C GLY A 66 1.31 15.24 -6.46
N LEU A 67 1.21 13.94 -6.22
CA LEU A 67 0.03 13.31 -5.64
C LEU A 67 0.20 13.05 -4.13
N PRO A 68 -0.89 12.85 -3.37
CA PRO A 68 -0.85 12.36 -1.99
C PRO A 68 -0.52 10.86 -1.91
N ALA A 69 0.54 10.44 -2.62
CA ALA A 69 0.97 9.07 -2.79
C ALA A 69 2.50 8.97 -2.80
N ASN A 70 3.03 7.83 -2.40
CA ASN A 70 4.47 7.58 -2.31
C ASN A 70 4.84 6.20 -2.86
N ARG A 71 5.96 6.11 -3.56
CA ARG A 71 6.66 4.84 -3.83
C ARG A 71 7.42 4.45 -2.57
N VAL A 72 6.81 3.59 -1.76
CA VAL A 72 7.37 3.20 -0.48
C VAL A 72 8.49 2.20 -0.71
N LYS A 73 9.64 2.46 -0.09
CA LYS A 73 10.80 1.58 -0.16
C LYS A 73 10.95 0.81 1.14
N VAL A 74 11.49 -0.40 1.03
CA VAL A 74 11.96 -1.21 2.15
C VAL A 74 13.28 -1.85 1.71
N GLY A 75 14.36 -1.58 2.43
CA GLY A 75 15.71 -1.70 1.88
C GLY A 75 15.88 -0.79 0.65
N ASP A 76 16.49 -1.33 -0.41
CA ASP A 76 16.75 -0.60 -1.65
C ASP A 76 15.60 -0.68 -2.68
N ASP A 77 14.63 -1.56 -2.44
CA ASP A 77 13.55 -1.84 -3.37
C ASP A 77 12.30 -1.01 -3.10
N ASN A 78 11.65 -0.55 -4.17
CA ASN A 78 10.27 -0.06 -4.10
C ASN A 78 9.35 -1.26 -3.84
N LEU A 79 8.70 -1.27 -2.67
CA LEU A 79 7.81 -2.36 -2.28
C LEU A 79 6.40 -2.18 -2.87
N PHE A 80 5.84 -0.97 -2.77
CA PHE A 80 4.48 -0.67 -3.22
C PHE A 80 4.25 0.84 -3.33
N ILE A 81 3.12 1.23 -3.92
CA ILE A 81 2.62 2.61 -3.86
C ILE A 81 1.54 2.73 -2.79
N ARG A 82 1.78 3.54 -1.76
CA ARG A 82 0.73 3.96 -0.83
C ARG A 82 0.03 5.20 -1.34
N SER A 83 -1.29 5.26 -1.19
CA SER A 83 -2.07 6.49 -1.45
C SER A 83 -3.12 6.69 -0.36
N GLN A 84 -3.56 7.93 -0.16
CA GLN A 84 -4.82 8.18 0.53
C GLN A 84 -5.98 7.81 -0.40
N TYR A 85 -7.16 7.50 0.15
CA TYR A 85 -8.34 7.26 -0.68
C TYR A 85 -8.61 8.48 -1.57
N PRO A 86 -8.71 8.32 -2.90
CA PRO A 86 -8.62 9.44 -3.83
C PRO A 86 -9.70 10.48 -3.61
N LYS A 87 -9.29 11.76 -3.54
CA LYS A 87 -10.19 12.93 -3.64
C LYS A 87 -10.33 13.38 -5.09
N ASN A 88 -9.22 13.39 -5.84
CA ASN A 88 -9.22 13.55 -7.29
C ASN A 88 -9.09 12.17 -7.96
N ILE A 89 -10.19 11.70 -8.55
CA ILE A 89 -10.27 10.36 -9.14
C ILE A 89 -9.48 10.28 -10.44
N GLU A 90 -9.53 11.29 -11.31
CA GLU A 90 -8.78 11.30 -12.58
C GLU A 90 -7.28 11.12 -12.34
N ASN A 91 -6.69 11.94 -11.47
CA ASN A 91 -5.27 11.88 -11.16
C ASN A 91 -4.86 10.51 -10.59
N HIS A 92 -5.71 9.94 -9.72
CA HIS A 92 -5.47 8.62 -9.16
C HIS A 92 -5.51 7.53 -10.22
N LEU A 93 -6.51 7.54 -11.09
CA LEU A 93 -6.62 6.59 -12.20
C LEU A 93 -5.46 6.73 -13.19
N GLN A 94 -5.01 7.95 -13.47
CA GLN A 94 -3.84 8.20 -14.29
C GLN A 94 -2.56 7.62 -13.64
N MET A 95 -2.38 7.80 -12.33
CA MET A 95 -1.29 7.16 -11.58
C MET A 95 -1.32 5.63 -11.75
N LEU A 96 -2.49 5.01 -11.60
CA LEU A 96 -2.64 3.57 -11.79
C LEU A 96 -2.29 3.14 -13.22
N TYR A 97 -2.73 3.92 -14.21
CA TYR A 97 -2.46 3.70 -15.62
C TYR A 97 -0.96 3.80 -15.95
N GLU A 98 -0.30 4.86 -15.51
CA GLU A 98 1.11 5.12 -15.78
C GLU A 98 2.05 4.17 -15.03
N ASN A 99 1.65 3.70 -13.84
CA ASN A 99 2.36 2.69 -13.08
C ASN A 99 2.21 1.28 -13.71
N ARG A 100 1.21 1.07 -14.58
CA ARG A 100 0.82 -0.25 -15.09
C ARG A 100 0.52 -1.19 -13.94
N THR A 101 -0.22 -0.67 -12.95
CA THR A 101 -0.45 -1.31 -11.64
C THR A 101 -0.80 -2.79 -11.80
N PRO A 102 0.01 -3.70 -11.21
CA PRO A 102 -0.20 -5.13 -11.33
C PRO A 102 -1.34 -5.59 -10.42
N MET A 103 -1.61 -4.87 -9.33
CA MET A 103 -2.75 -5.10 -8.45
C MET A 103 -3.09 -3.83 -7.67
N LEU A 104 -4.38 -3.49 -7.62
CA LEU A 104 -4.92 -2.46 -6.74
C LEU A 104 -5.58 -3.13 -5.53
N CYS A 105 -5.10 -2.84 -4.33
CA CYS A 105 -5.67 -3.36 -3.09
C CYS A 105 -6.34 -2.25 -2.29
N ILE A 106 -7.63 -2.42 -2.05
CA ILE A 106 -8.49 -1.48 -1.33
C ILE A 106 -8.85 -2.11 0.00
N LEU A 107 -8.53 -1.42 1.08
CA LEU A 107 -8.70 -1.90 2.44
C LEU A 107 -9.77 -1.12 3.21
N SER A 108 -10.32 -0.05 2.61
CA SER A 108 -11.48 0.64 3.17
C SER A 108 -12.72 -0.23 3.04
N SER A 109 -13.35 -0.55 4.16
CA SER A 109 -14.56 -1.38 4.18
C SER A 109 -15.75 -0.69 3.51
N ASN A 110 -16.83 -1.43 3.28
CA ASN A 110 -18.09 -0.83 2.82
C ASN A 110 -18.61 0.23 3.82
N SER A 111 -18.38 0.04 5.13
CA SER A 111 -18.73 1.05 6.13
C SER A 111 -17.87 2.31 5.98
N ASP A 112 -16.55 2.17 5.82
CA ASP A 112 -15.67 3.33 5.59
C ASP A 112 -16.09 4.13 4.35
N ILE A 113 -16.38 3.42 3.25
CA ILE A 113 -16.80 4.03 1.99
C ILE A 113 -18.09 4.83 2.17
N ARG A 114 -19.07 4.28 2.88
CA ARG A 114 -20.34 4.95 3.16
C ARG A 114 -20.16 6.13 4.13
N ASP A 115 -19.53 5.88 5.27
CA ASP A 115 -19.51 6.81 6.41
C ASP A 115 -18.60 8.01 6.13
N LEU A 116 -17.50 7.81 5.39
CA LEU A 116 -16.60 8.88 4.94
C LEU A 116 -16.95 9.42 3.54
N LYS A 117 -18.05 8.98 2.94
CA LYS A 117 -18.51 9.37 1.60
C LYS A 117 -17.40 9.25 0.55
N LEU A 118 -16.70 8.11 0.57
CA LEU A 118 -15.62 7.83 -0.36
C LEU A 118 -16.20 7.39 -1.71
N PRO A 119 -15.72 7.91 -2.85
CA PRO A 119 -16.25 7.53 -4.15
C PRO A 119 -15.84 6.09 -4.48
N PRO A 120 -16.76 5.13 -4.70
CA PRO A 120 -16.43 3.74 -5.00
C PRO A 120 -15.98 3.56 -6.46
N TYR A 121 -14.98 4.34 -6.89
CA TYR A 121 -14.51 4.48 -8.28
C TYR A 121 -14.15 3.13 -8.93
N PHE A 122 -13.70 2.17 -8.13
CA PHE A 122 -13.27 0.86 -8.58
C PHE A 122 -14.44 -0.10 -8.88
N ARG A 123 -15.67 0.24 -8.47
CA ARG A 123 -16.90 -0.56 -8.70
C ARG A 123 -17.85 0.10 -9.71
N MET A 124 -17.50 1.27 -10.23
CA MET A 124 -18.35 2.07 -11.09
C MET A 124 -17.75 2.19 -12.48
N ASN A 125 -18.63 2.15 -13.49
CA ASN A 125 -18.27 2.60 -14.83
C ASN A 125 -18.40 4.11 -14.88
N GLY A 126 -17.53 4.78 -15.63
CA GLY A 126 -17.60 6.23 -15.74
C GLY A 126 -16.45 6.83 -16.53
N THR A 127 -16.51 8.16 -16.68
CA THR A 127 -15.45 8.97 -17.25
C THR A 127 -15.03 10.01 -16.23
N TYR A 128 -13.72 10.12 -15.98
CA TYR A 128 -13.12 11.05 -15.04
C TYR A 128 -12.06 11.85 -15.80
N GLY A 129 -12.46 13.04 -16.28
CA GLY A 129 -11.66 13.80 -17.24
C GLY A 129 -11.34 12.96 -18.47
N ARG A 130 -10.06 12.66 -18.72
CA ARG A 130 -9.62 11.83 -19.86
C ARG A 130 -9.61 10.31 -19.59
N MET A 131 -9.88 9.90 -18.36
CA MET A 131 -9.88 8.48 -17.98
C MET A 131 -11.26 7.88 -18.18
N GLU A 132 -11.38 6.86 -19.04
CA GLU A 132 -12.57 5.99 -19.08
C GLU A 132 -12.33 4.75 -18.19
N VAL A 133 -13.32 4.41 -17.37
CA VAL A 133 -13.30 3.25 -16.48
C VAL A 133 -14.44 2.31 -16.81
N LYS A 134 -14.10 1.03 -17.01
CA LYS A 134 -15.06 -0.07 -17.03
C LYS A 134 -14.66 -1.11 -16.00
N THR A 135 -15.55 -1.42 -15.08
CA THR A 135 -15.33 -2.43 -14.05
C THR A 135 -16.24 -3.63 -14.27
N LYS A 136 -15.67 -4.83 -14.11
CA LYS A 136 -16.42 -6.08 -13.96
C LYS A 136 -16.08 -6.72 -12.61
N GLU A 137 -17.09 -7.03 -11.79
CA GLU A 137 -16.91 -7.89 -10.61
C GLU A 137 -16.60 -9.32 -11.08
N ILE A 138 -15.58 -9.91 -10.48
CA ILE A 138 -15.11 -11.26 -10.79
C ILE A 138 -15.61 -12.18 -9.69
N GLN A 139 -16.40 -13.18 -10.08
CA GLN A 139 -16.91 -14.17 -9.13
C GLN A 139 -15.75 -15.01 -8.56
N PRO A 140 -15.85 -15.46 -7.31
CA PRO A 140 -14.91 -16.41 -6.73
C PRO A 140 -14.84 -17.70 -7.56
N GLY A 141 -13.66 -18.30 -7.67
CA GLY A 141 -13.37 -19.49 -8.47
C GLY A 141 -11.85 -19.67 -8.67
N ASP A 142 -11.40 -20.85 -9.11
CA ASP A 142 -9.99 -21.30 -9.26
C ASP A 142 -8.93 -20.22 -8.99
N GLY A 143 -8.54 -20.11 -7.71
CA GLY A 143 -7.49 -19.20 -7.24
C GLY A 143 -7.93 -17.83 -6.71
N LYS A 144 -9.22 -17.47 -6.73
CA LYS A 144 -9.75 -16.19 -6.16
C LYS A 144 -10.64 -16.45 -4.94
N PRO A 145 -10.15 -16.22 -3.71
CA PRO A 145 -10.92 -16.49 -2.51
C PRO A 145 -12.01 -15.45 -2.29
N SER A 146 -13.21 -15.87 -1.89
CA SER A 146 -14.25 -14.96 -1.38
C SER A 146 -14.00 -14.52 0.07
N LYS A 147 -13.17 -15.28 0.79
CA LYS A 147 -12.79 -15.04 2.19
C LYS A 147 -11.34 -15.42 2.46
N ILE A 148 -10.71 -14.69 3.37
CA ILE A 148 -9.43 -15.04 3.99
C ILE A 148 -9.64 -14.93 5.50
N GLY A 149 -9.81 -16.08 6.16
CA GLY A 149 -10.32 -16.16 7.53
C GLY A 149 -11.63 -15.38 7.69
N SER A 150 -11.63 -14.38 8.56
CA SER A 150 -12.77 -13.49 8.82
C SER A 150 -12.93 -12.35 7.79
N LEU A 151 -11.93 -12.12 6.93
CA LEU A 151 -11.96 -11.05 5.93
C LEU A 151 -12.77 -11.48 4.71
N ASN A 152 -13.74 -10.66 4.31
CA ASN A 152 -14.43 -10.78 3.04
C ASN A 152 -13.58 -10.16 1.94
N VAL A 153 -13.37 -10.88 0.85
CA VAL A 153 -12.52 -10.45 -0.27
C VAL A 153 -13.33 -10.46 -1.55
N LYS A 154 -13.46 -9.28 -2.18
CA LYS A 154 -14.09 -9.10 -3.48
C LYS A 154 -13.06 -8.79 -4.55
N HIS A 155 -13.35 -9.22 -5.77
CA HIS A 155 -12.44 -9.12 -6.90
C HIS A 155 -13.09 -8.34 -8.03
N TYR A 156 -12.32 -7.45 -8.65
CA TYR A 156 -12.77 -6.74 -9.84
C TYR A 156 -11.68 -6.73 -10.91
N SER A 157 -12.09 -6.69 -12.16
CA SER A 157 -11.23 -6.30 -13.28
C SER A 157 -11.60 -4.89 -13.68
N MET A 158 -10.70 -3.95 -13.44
CA MET A 158 -10.87 -2.53 -13.77
C MET A 158 -10.09 -2.20 -15.03
N ARG A 159 -10.82 -1.99 -16.13
CA ARG A 159 -10.28 -1.55 -17.41
C ARG A 159 -10.16 -0.02 -17.40
N LEU A 160 -8.94 0.47 -17.54
CA LEU A 160 -8.64 1.88 -17.68
C LEU A 160 -8.23 2.18 -19.12
N THR A 161 -8.90 3.14 -19.75
CA THR A 161 -8.50 3.69 -21.04
C THR A 161 -8.04 5.12 -20.85
N TYR A 162 -6.83 5.41 -21.30
CA TYR A 162 -6.27 6.75 -21.44
C TYR A 162 -5.76 6.87 -22.88
N ASP A 163 -6.28 7.86 -23.62
CA ASP A 163 -6.18 7.96 -25.07
C ASP A 163 -6.68 6.68 -25.80
N LYS A 164 -5.79 5.81 -26.29
CA LYS A 164 -6.17 4.68 -27.17
C LYS A 164 -5.87 3.28 -26.64
N LYS A 165 -4.89 3.09 -25.74
CA LYS A 165 -4.51 1.73 -25.29
C LYS A 165 -5.08 1.45 -23.90
N PRO A 166 -6.05 0.54 -23.77
CA PRO A 166 -6.57 0.16 -22.46
C PRO A 166 -5.58 -0.73 -21.71
N ILE A 167 -5.62 -0.66 -20.39
CA ILE A 167 -5.02 -1.66 -19.50
C ILE A 167 -6.10 -2.24 -18.58
N ASN A 168 -5.93 -3.49 -18.18
CA ASN A 168 -6.77 -4.12 -17.16
C ASN A 168 -5.97 -4.26 -15.87
N ILE A 169 -6.51 -3.73 -14.78
CA ILE A 169 -5.95 -3.80 -13.43
C ILE A 169 -6.83 -4.74 -12.60
N PRO A 170 -6.26 -5.82 -12.02
CA PRO A 170 -6.99 -6.60 -11.04
C PRO A 170 -7.10 -5.81 -9.74
N VAL A 171 -8.29 -5.80 -9.16
CA VAL A 171 -8.60 -5.10 -7.92
C VAL A 171 -9.01 -6.13 -6.87
N VAL A 172 -8.39 -6.04 -5.70
CA VAL A 172 -8.74 -6.79 -4.49
C VAL A 172 -9.35 -5.80 -3.51
N HIS A 173 -10.55 -6.08 -3.03
CA HIS A 173 -11.22 -5.25 -2.04
C HIS A 173 -11.59 -6.06 -0.81
N VAL A 174 -10.97 -5.71 0.32
CA VAL A 174 -11.36 -6.24 1.63
C VAL A 174 -12.48 -5.38 2.20
N ASP A 175 -13.71 -5.90 2.18
CA ASP A 175 -14.90 -5.05 2.31
C ASP A 175 -15.48 -4.95 3.73
N ASN A 176 -14.92 -5.71 4.68
CA ASN A 176 -15.36 -5.77 6.08
C ASN A 176 -14.25 -5.50 7.12
N TRP A 177 -13.03 -5.14 6.70
CA TRP A 177 -11.95 -4.84 7.65
C TRP A 177 -12.20 -3.50 8.33
N ILE A 178 -12.52 -3.54 9.62
CA ILE A 178 -12.81 -2.36 10.45
C ILE A 178 -11.59 -1.40 10.50
N ASP A 179 -11.84 -0.08 10.43
CA ASP A 179 -10.76 0.90 10.51
C ASP A 179 -10.05 0.86 11.87
N ARG A 180 -8.74 1.13 11.87
CA ARG A 180 -7.86 1.14 13.04
C ARG A 180 -7.77 -0.18 13.82
N THR A 181 -8.30 -1.28 13.30
CA THR A 181 -8.05 -2.62 13.86
C THR A 181 -6.95 -3.34 13.09
N SER A 182 -6.63 -4.54 13.56
CA SER A 182 -5.72 -5.48 12.90
C SER A 182 -6.52 -6.67 12.36
N ALA A 183 -6.07 -7.23 11.25
CA ALA A 183 -6.41 -8.61 10.89
C ALA A 183 -5.54 -9.56 11.74
N GLY A 184 -5.96 -10.80 11.92
CA GLY A 184 -5.19 -11.82 12.61
C GLY A 184 -3.95 -12.24 11.81
N THR A 185 -2.97 -12.78 12.52
CA THR A 185 -1.67 -13.21 11.97
C THR A 185 -1.81 -14.09 10.71
N GLU A 186 -2.62 -15.14 10.74
CA GLU A 186 -2.84 -16.02 9.57
C GLU A 186 -3.55 -15.30 8.42
N GLU A 187 -4.51 -14.44 8.72
CA GLU A 187 -5.28 -13.69 7.71
C GLU A 187 -4.37 -12.69 6.97
N LEU A 188 -3.43 -12.06 7.69
CA LEU A 188 -2.41 -11.21 7.10
C LEU A 188 -1.46 -12.00 6.19
N LYS A 189 -1.00 -13.17 6.65
CA LYS A 189 -0.12 -14.04 5.88
C LYS A 189 -0.77 -14.48 4.57
N GLU A 190 -2.00 -14.97 4.64
CA GLU A 190 -2.72 -15.47 3.47
C GLU A 190 -3.15 -14.34 2.51
N LEU A 191 -3.53 -13.16 3.03
CA LEU A 191 -3.77 -11.99 2.18
C LEU A 191 -2.50 -11.53 1.47
N ALA A 192 -1.36 -11.48 2.18
CA ALA A 192 -0.08 -11.11 1.59
C ALA A 192 0.36 -12.10 0.50
N LYS A 193 0.23 -13.41 0.74
CA LYS A 193 0.51 -14.45 -0.26
C LYS A 193 -0.39 -14.32 -1.48
N TYR A 194 -1.70 -14.13 -1.26
CA TYR A 194 -2.66 -13.97 -2.33
C TYR A 194 -2.32 -12.77 -3.21
N MET A 195 -1.98 -11.63 -2.59
CA MET A 195 -1.54 -10.45 -3.32
C MET A 195 -0.23 -10.70 -4.08
N ALA A 196 0.78 -11.30 -3.44
CA ALA A 196 2.07 -11.59 -4.07
C ALA A 196 1.91 -12.46 -5.32
N ALA A 197 1.09 -13.50 -5.26
CA ALA A 197 0.82 -14.37 -6.39
C ALA A 197 0.17 -13.62 -7.56
N GLY A 198 -0.87 -12.82 -7.30
CA GLY A 198 -1.55 -12.07 -8.37
C GLY A 198 -0.71 -10.92 -8.94
N ILE A 199 0.18 -10.33 -8.13
CA ILE A 199 1.16 -9.33 -8.62
C ILE A 199 2.13 -9.99 -9.59
N GLU A 200 2.67 -11.16 -9.22
CA GLU A 200 3.62 -11.89 -10.05
C GLU A 200 2.99 -12.39 -11.35
N GLU A 201 1.77 -12.96 -11.29
CA GLU A 201 0.99 -13.33 -12.49
C GLU A 201 0.87 -12.14 -13.46
N LYS A 202 0.54 -10.96 -12.93
CA LYS A 202 0.38 -9.76 -13.76
C LYS A 202 1.71 -9.22 -14.28
N ARG A 203 2.80 -9.40 -13.54
CA ARG A 203 4.17 -9.03 -13.96
C ARG A 203 4.63 -9.92 -15.11
N GLN A 204 4.43 -11.23 -15.01
CA GLN A 204 4.71 -12.20 -16.08
C GLN A 204 3.91 -11.89 -17.36
N PHE A 205 2.63 -11.50 -17.22
CA PHE A 205 1.84 -11.03 -18.36
C PHE A 205 2.49 -9.83 -19.08
N TYR A 206 3.01 -8.85 -18.34
CA TYR A 206 3.67 -7.69 -18.94
C TYR A 206 5.03 -8.02 -19.55
N GLU A 207 5.76 -8.95 -18.95
CA GLU A 207 7.01 -9.49 -19.51
C GLU A 207 6.76 -10.19 -20.84
N PHE A 208 5.80 -11.13 -20.89
CA PHE A 208 5.39 -11.81 -22.12
C PHE A 208 4.92 -10.83 -23.21
N ALA A 209 4.24 -9.75 -22.81
CA ALA A 209 3.78 -8.72 -23.73
C ALA A 209 4.88 -7.73 -24.19
N GLY A 210 6.15 -7.94 -23.79
CA GLY A 210 7.27 -7.05 -24.16
C GLY A 210 7.13 -5.64 -23.60
N SER A 211 6.49 -5.48 -22.44
CA SER A 211 6.25 -4.17 -21.83
C SER A 211 7.54 -3.57 -21.29
N ARG A 212 7.88 -2.34 -21.71
CA ARG A 212 9.00 -1.57 -21.14
C ARG A 212 8.89 -1.33 -19.63
N ALA A 213 7.69 -1.48 -19.05
CA ALA A 213 7.48 -1.31 -17.61
C ALA A 213 8.21 -2.37 -16.77
N ILE A 214 8.61 -3.52 -17.34
CA ILE A 214 9.32 -4.58 -16.61
C ILE A 214 10.73 -4.17 -16.15
N ASN A 215 11.33 -3.21 -16.86
CA ASN A 215 12.68 -2.71 -16.60
C ASN A 215 12.70 -1.38 -15.82
N ASP A 216 11.53 -0.88 -15.42
CA ASP A 216 11.39 0.38 -14.69
C ASP A 216 11.00 0.10 -13.24
N LYS A 217 11.95 0.31 -12.32
CA LYS A 217 11.78 0.06 -10.88
C LYS A 217 10.67 0.90 -10.23
N ASP A 218 10.26 1.98 -10.89
CA ASP A 218 9.21 2.90 -10.41
C ASP A 218 7.82 2.56 -10.99
N LYS A 219 7.72 1.44 -11.73
CA LYS A 219 6.50 0.87 -12.31
C LYS A 219 6.25 -0.55 -11.79
N LEU A 220 5.10 -1.10 -12.18
CA LEU A 220 4.65 -2.44 -11.79
C LEU A 220 4.62 -2.63 -10.27
N LEU A 221 4.38 -1.55 -9.52
CA LEU A 221 4.24 -1.60 -8.08
C LEU A 221 2.77 -1.81 -7.72
N PRO A 222 2.42 -2.73 -6.80
CA PRO A 222 1.05 -2.78 -6.30
C PRO A 222 0.67 -1.45 -5.67
N VAL A 223 -0.57 -1.02 -5.86
CA VAL A 223 -1.09 0.19 -5.21
C VAL A 223 -2.03 -0.25 -4.10
N ILE A 224 -1.74 0.18 -2.88
CA ILE A 224 -2.47 -0.24 -1.68
C ILE A 224 -2.98 1.00 -0.95
N HIS A 225 -4.28 1.04 -0.64
CA HIS A 225 -4.85 2.11 0.18
C HIS A 225 -6.01 1.65 1.06
N CYS A 226 -6.08 2.22 2.26
CA CYS A 226 -7.29 2.29 3.07
C CYS A 226 -7.90 3.70 2.92
N ALA A 227 -8.42 4.28 4.01
CA ALA A 227 -8.90 5.68 4.00
C ALA A 227 -7.71 6.64 3.95
N ALA A 228 -6.84 6.60 4.97
CA ALA A 228 -5.68 7.47 5.10
C ALA A 228 -4.41 6.92 4.44
N GLY A 229 -4.38 5.63 4.09
CA GLY A 229 -3.21 5.00 3.47
C GLY A 229 -2.02 4.75 4.41
N VAL A 230 -2.26 4.59 5.72
CA VAL A 230 -1.17 4.43 6.72
C VAL A 230 -1.32 3.23 7.66
N GLY A 231 -2.53 2.92 8.16
CA GLY A 231 -2.75 1.82 9.11
C GLY A 231 -2.76 0.44 8.44
N ARG A 232 -3.97 -0.03 8.05
CA ARG A 232 -4.18 -1.29 7.31
C ARG A 232 -3.25 -1.43 6.09
N THR A 233 -3.03 -0.32 5.38
CA THR A 233 -2.09 -0.24 4.25
C THR A 233 -0.66 -0.64 4.64
N GLY A 234 -0.13 -0.06 5.72
CA GLY A 234 1.21 -0.42 6.20
C GLY A 234 1.28 -1.85 6.71
N GLN A 235 0.19 -2.34 7.31
CA GLN A 235 0.15 -3.70 7.82
C GLN A 235 0.22 -4.75 6.70
N VAL A 236 -0.60 -4.60 5.65
CA VAL A 236 -0.56 -5.52 4.50
C VAL A 236 0.79 -5.43 3.79
N ALA A 237 1.33 -4.22 3.58
CA ALA A 237 2.62 -4.06 2.92
C ALA A 237 3.78 -4.68 3.73
N ALA A 238 3.82 -4.48 5.05
CA ALA A 238 4.81 -5.14 5.89
C ALA A 238 4.72 -6.66 5.82
N ALA A 239 3.50 -7.22 5.87
CA ALA A 239 3.29 -8.66 5.69
C ALA A 239 3.81 -9.16 4.33
N MET A 240 3.60 -8.40 3.25
CA MET A 240 4.14 -8.73 1.92
C MET A 240 5.68 -8.78 1.90
N GLN A 241 6.36 -7.91 2.64
CA GLN A 241 7.81 -7.97 2.76
C GLN A 241 8.25 -9.17 3.62
N LEU A 242 7.59 -9.41 4.76
CA LEU A 242 7.95 -10.49 5.67
C LEU A 242 7.88 -11.89 5.03
N ILE A 243 6.88 -12.12 4.18
CA ILE A 243 6.69 -13.42 3.51
C ILE A 243 7.68 -13.67 2.37
N LYS A 244 8.51 -12.69 1.97
CA LYS A 244 9.51 -12.92 0.92
C LYS A 244 10.51 -13.98 1.40
N PRO A 245 10.85 -14.98 0.58
CA PRO A 245 11.76 -16.06 0.98
C PRO A 245 13.12 -15.54 1.48
N ASN A 246 13.63 -14.48 0.85
CA ASN A 246 14.91 -13.83 1.15
C ASN A 246 14.79 -12.61 2.09
N ASN A 247 13.68 -12.46 2.83
CA ASN A 247 13.58 -11.37 3.80
C ASN A 247 14.50 -11.60 5.00
N GLU A 248 15.37 -10.62 5.26
CA GLU A 248 16.28 -10.56 6.41
C GLU A 248 15.96 -9.41 7.38
N LEU A 249 15.03 -8.53 7.00
CA LEU A 249 14.66 -7.35 7.77
C LEU A 249 13.63 -7.69 8.85
N SER A 250 13.77 -7.08 10.02
CA SER A 250 12.79 -7.21 11.08
C SER A 250 11.58 -6.31 10.89
N VAL A 251 10.49 -6.59 11.59
CA VAL A 251 9.26 -5.77 11.56
C VAL A 251 9.53 -4.27 11.81
N PRO A 252 10.28 -3.87 12.86
CA PRO A 252 10.65 -2.46 13.06
C PRO A 252 11.45 -1.84 11.91
N GLU A 253 12.41 -2.58 11.33
CA GLU A 253 13.21 -2.11 10.20
C GLU A 253 12.31 -1.80 9.00
N ILE A 254 11.45 -2.76 8.64
CA ILE A 254 10.46 -2.62 7.57
C ILE A 254 9.55 -1.41 7.82
N ILE A 255 9.04 -1.24 9.04
CA ILE A 255 8.14 -0.12 9.36
C ILE A 255 8.89 1.21 9.30
N MET A 256 10.13 1.29 9.77
CA MET A 256 10.90 2.53 9.71
C MET A 256 11.19 2.97 8.29
N ASP A 257 11.51 2.03 7.40
CA ASP A 257 11.67 2.34 5.96
C ASP A 257 10.36 2.84 5.36
N MET A 258 9.23 2.19 5.66
CA MET A 258 7.91 2.64 5.21
C MET A 258 7.55 4.03 5.77
N ARG A 259 7.95 4.32 7.02
CA ARG A 259 7.70 5.62 7.66
C ARG A 259 8.52 6.73 7.02
N LYS A 260 9.80 6.46 6.77
CA LYS A 260 10.73 7.37 6.10
C LYS A 260 10.30 7.70 4.67
N THR A 261 9.87 6.69 3.93
CA THR A 261 9.64 6.79 2.47
C THR A 261 8.16 6.90 2.10
N GLY A 262 7.25 6.87 3.07
CA GLY A 262 5.82 7.05 2.85
C GLY A 262 5.26 8.12 3.77
N CYS A 263 5.11 7.78 5.04
CA CYS A 263 4.55 8.65 6.06
C CYS A 263 4.92 8.15 7.46
N GLY A 264 5.32 9.04 8.37
CA GLY A 264 5.69 8.67 9.75
C GLY A 264 4.62 7.95 10.58
N LYS A 265 3.39 7.86 10.06
CA LYS A 265 2.24 7.16 10.67
C LYS A 265 2.00 5.74 10.11
N MET A 266 2.85 5.23 9.21
CA MET A 266 2.73 3.86 8.66
C MET A 266 2.73 2.83 9.80
N VAL A 267 1.79 1.88 9.75
CA VAL A 267 1.42 1.00 10.88
C VAL A 267 1.04 1.86 12.09
N GLN A 268 -0.19 2.37 12.05
CA GLN A 268 -0.64 3.48 12.91
C GLN A 268 -1.01 3.03 14.33
N LYS A 269 -1.29 1.75 14.54
CA LYS A 269 -1.86 1.23 15.79
C LYS A 269 -1.02 0.10 16.37
N LYS A 270 -1.00 0.03 17.71
CA LYS A 270 -0.26 -0.99 18.47
C LYS A 270 -0.69 -2.40 18.10
N GLU A 271 -1.99 -2.60 17.90
CA GLU A 271 -2.56 -3.90 17.53
C GLU A 271 -2.01 -4.36 16.17
N GLN A 272 -1.84 -3.42 15.23
CA GLN A 272 -1.29 -3.73 13.90
C GLN A 272 0.18 -4.13 13.97
N PHE A 273 0.95 -3.41 14.78
CA PHE A 273 2.35 -3.72 15.05
C PHE A 273 2.51 -5.09 15.72
N ASN A 274 1.71 -5.37 16.75
CA ASN A 274 1.78 -6.63 17.49
C ASN A 274 1.47 -7.84 16.60
N GLU A 275 0.49 -7.76 15.71
CA GLU A 275 0.19 -8.86 14.78
C GLU A 275 1.31 -9.07 13.74
N LEU A 276 2.05 -8.01 13.36
CA LEU A 276 3.24 -8.16 12.53
C LEU A 276 4.38 -8.88 13.26
N LEU A 277 4.62 -8.59 14.54
CA LEU A 277 5.62 -9.30 15.35
C LEU A 277 5.27 -10.79 15.52
N LYS A 278 3.98 -11.11 15.69
CA LYS A 278 3.51 -12.50 15.71
C LYS A 278 3.75 -13.19 14.37
N LEU A 279 3.45 -12.51 13.26
CA LEU A 279 3.72 -13.03 11.91
C LEU A 279 5.20 -13.29 11.68
N GLU A 280 6.08 -12.36 12.06
CA GLU A 280 7.53 -12.56 11.98
C GLU A 280 7.99 -13.78 12.79
N THR A 281 7.48 -13.94 14.01
CA THR A 281 7.79 -15.09 14.87
C THR A 281 7.35 -16.40 14.22
N LEU A 282 6.12 -16.43 13.68
CA LEU A 282 5.57 -17.58 12.97
C LEU A 282 6.44 -17.97 11.76
N LEU A 283 6.78 -16.99 10.90
CA LEU A 283 7.58 -17.22 9.70
C LEU A 283 9.00 -17.68 10.02
N ASN A 284 9.61 -17.16 11.09
CA ASN A 284 10.92 -17.60 11.54
C ASN A 284 10.89 -19.05 12.06
N ALA A 285 9.83 -19.43 12.79
CA ALA A 285 9.64 -20.81 13.22
C ALA A 285 9.45 -21.77 12.03
N GLU A 286 8.71 -21.35 11.00
CA GLU A 286 8.53 -22.14 9.77
C GLU A 286 9.84 -22.33 9.00
N LYS A 287 10.70 -21.30 8.93
CA LYS A 287 12.03 -21.39 8.31
C LYS A 287 12.96 -22.36 9.03
N LEU A 288 12.87 -22.45 10.36
CA LEU A 288 13.69 -23.38 11.17
C LEU A 288 13.21 -24.83 11.10
N ALA A 289 11.98 -25.06 10.66
CA ALA A 289 11.38 -26.38 10.52
C ALA A 289 11.59 -27.03 9.13
N GLN A 290 12.17 -26.29 8.18
CA GLN A 290 12.52 -26.74 6.82
C GLN A 290 13.99 -27.16 6.75
#